data_AF-A0A0M3J5N4-F1
#
_entry.id   AF-A0A0M3J5N4-F1
#
_cell.length_a   1.000
_cell.length_b   1.000
_cell.length_c   1.000
_cell.angle_alpha   90.00
_cell.angle_beta   90.00
_cell.angle_gamma   90.00
#
_symmetry.space_group_name_H-M   'P 1'
#
loop_
_entity.id
_entity.type
_entity.pdbx_description
1 polymer ?
#
loop_
_entity_poly.entity_id
_entity_poly.type
_entity_poly.pdbx_seq_one_letter_code
_entity_poly.pdbx_strand_id
1 'polypeptide(L)'
;MNSRENNEFWSALLEKSYAKLYGSYEALKGGYSSEALEDMTGGLTEFYNLQKSPKNLKEMLLGFEMGSLFGCSIKGVGETSSGLIKSHAYSITGICVVKDPTDTKKDNLLLRLRNPWGDKHEWNGAWSDQSPEWKSISQQDKDKLGLKIEHDGEFWFVLRLN
;
A
#
# COMPACT_ATOMS: atom_id res chain seq x y z
N MET A 1 -9.14 15.13 -5.57
CA MET A 1 -9.61 13.79 -5.18
C MET A 1 -11.13 13.79 -5.00
N ASN A 2 -11.83 12.71 -5.31
CA ASN A 2 -13.24 12.52 -4.99
C ASN A 2 -13.50 11.07 -4.57
N SER A 3 -14.55 10.84 -3.76
CA SER A 3 -15.00 9.49 -3.46
C SER A 3 -15.63 8.82 -4.69
N ARG A 4 -15.77 7.50 -4.64
CA ARG A 4 -16.64 6.73 -5.55
C ARG A 4 -18.12 7.08 -5.34
N GLU A 5 -18.50 7.44 -4.10
CA GLU A 5 -19.84 7.86 -3.75
C GLU A 5 -20.01 9.36 -4.01
N ASN A 6 -20.92 9.72 -4.93
CA ASN A 6 -21.11 11.11 -5.35
C ASN A 6 -21.69 12.04 -4.27
N ASN A 7 -22.21 11.47 -3.17
CA ASN A 7 -22.73 12.18 -2.01
C ASN A 7 -21.75 12.21 -0.83
N GLU A 8 -20.52 11.71 -0.99
CA GLU A 8 -19.48 11.72 0.03
C GLU A 8 -18.40 12.77 -0.28
N PHE A 9 -18.33 13.83 0.54
CA PHE A 9 -17.52 15.02 0.25
C PHE A 9 -16.32 15.23 1.18
N TRP A 10 -16.12 14.39 2.20
CA TRP A 10 -15.12 14.65 3.24
C TRP A 10 -13.69 14.75 2.64
N SER A 11 -13.35 13.89 1.69
CA SER A 11 -12.03 13.87 1.05
C SER A 11 -11.79 15.11 0.18
N ALA A 12 -12.81 15.53 -0.57
CA ALA A 12 -12.76 16.75 -1.38
C ALA A 12 -12.65 18.01 -0.51
N LEU A 13 -13.38 18.07 0.61
CA LEU A 13 -13.30 19.18 1.56
C LEU A 13 -11.95 19.20 2.30
N LEU A 14 -11.42 18.03 2.66
CA LEU A 14 -10.09 17.91 3.27
C LEU A 14 -9.02 18.42 2.31
N GLU A 15 -9.01 17.97 1.06
CA GLU A 15 -8.08 18.44 0.02
C GLU A 15 -8.22 19.96 -0.18
N LYS A 16 -9.43 20.51 -0.18
CA LYS A 16 -9.67 21.96 -0.26
C LYS A 16 -9.05 22.71 0.93
N SER A 17 -9.21 22.18 2.14
CA SER A 17 -8.66 22.79 3.35
C SER A 17 -7.14 22.76 3.35
N TYR A 18 -6.56 21.67 2.85
CA TYR A 18 -5.11 21.50 2.71
C TYR A 18 -4.56 22.42 1.60
N ALA A 19 -5.23 22.51 0.46
CA ALA A 19 -4.92 23.48 -0.59
C ALA A 19 -4.97 24.93 -0.09
N LYS A 20 -5.92 25.26 0.80
CA LYS A 20 -6.00 26.58 1.43
C LYS A 20 -4.80 26.84 2.35
N LEU A 21 -4.37 25.85 3.14
CA LEU A 21 -3.18 25.96 3.99
C LEU A 21 -1.93 26.28 3.17
N TYR A 22 -1.77 25.61 2.02
CA TYR A 22 -0.66 25.80 1.09
C TYR A 22 -0.89 26.90 0.02
N GLY A 23 -1.99 27.64 0.12
CA GLY A 23 -2.33 28.80 -0.71
C GLY A 23 -3.08 28.51 -2.01
N SER A 24 -2.93 27.33 -2.63
CA SER A 24 -3.73 26.93 -3.79
C SER A 24 -3.73 25.41 -4.04
N TYR A 25 -4.64 24.92 -4.88
CA TYR A 25 -4.60 23.53 -5.37
C TYR A 25 -3.37 23.23 -6.22
N GLU A 26 -2.86 24.24 -6.93
CA GLU A 26 -1.66 24.07 -7.75
C GLU A 26 -0.42 23.82 -6.89
N ALA A 27 -0.35 24.45 -5.71
CA ALA A 27 0.73 24.25 -4.75
C ALA A 27 0.82 22.80 -4.21
N LEU A 28 -0.26 22.02 -4.28
CA LEU A 28 -0.26 20.61 -3.87
C LEU A 28 0.40 19.68 -4.90
N LYS A 29 0.61 20.13 -6.14
CA LYS A 29 1.21 19.29 -7.19
C LYS A 29 2.68 19.02 -6.89
N GLY A 30 3.04 17.74 -6.84
CA GLY A 30 4.43 17.32 -6.62
C GLY A 30 4.86 17.27 -5.14
N GLY A 31 3.92 17.43 -4.20
CA GLY A 31 4.19 17.23 -2.77
C GLY A 31 4.58 15.77 -2.45
N TYR A 32 5.23 15.59 -1.29
CA TYR A 32 5.62 14.27 -0.80
C TYR A 32 4.56 13.70 0.14
N SER A 33 4.27 12.40 0.02
CA SER A 33 3.34 11.72 0.93
C SER A 33 3.79 11.78 2.40
N SER A 34 5.10 11.90 2.65
CA SER A 34 5.64 12.07 4.01
C SER A 34 5.21 13.37 4.67
N GLU A 35 5.26 14.48 3.93
CA GLU A 35 4.88 15.80 4.43
C GLU A 35 3.39 15.80 4.80
N ALA A 36 2.56 15.22 3.92
CA ALA A 36 1.15 15.03 4.21
C ALA A 36 0.90 14.15 5.44
N LEU A 37 1.70 13.09 5.65
CA LEU A 37 1.57 12.24 6.83
C LEU A 37 1.96 12.99 8.11
N GLU A 38 3.04 13.78 8.07
CA GLU A 38 3.50 14.60 9.20
C GLU A 38 2.45 15.64 9.58
N ASP A 39 1.90 16.38 8.61
CA ASP A 39 0.86 17.37 8.85
C ASP A 39 -0.43 16.76 9.43
N MET A 40 -0.82 15.58 8.94
CA MET A 40 -2.09 14.95 9.33
C MET A 40 -2.00 14.21 10.67
N THR A 41 -0.80 13.83 11.11
CA THR A 41 -0.62 13.01 12.31
C THR A 41 0.18 13.69 13.42
N GLY A 42 0.96 14.72 13.09
CA GLY A 42 1.99 15.28 13.97
C GLY A 42 3.17 14.34 14.24
N GLY A 43 3.25 13.21 13.52
CA GLY A 43 4.30 12.21 13.66
C GLY A 43 5.59 12.55 12.91
N LEU A 44 6.50 11.58 12.85
CA LEU A 44 7.75 11.66 12.07
C LEU A 44 7.71 10.63 10.95
N THR A 45 8.15 11.01 9.74
CA THR A 45 8.30 10.06 8.64
C THR A 45 9.72 9.55 8.52
N GLU A 46 9.85 8.24 8.32
CA GLU A 46 11.11 7.60 7.95
C GLU A 46 11.02 6.99 6.54
N PHE A 47 12.12 7.08 5.79
CA PHE A 47 12.19 6.55 4.43
C PHE A 47 13.16 5.39 4.33
N TYR A 48 12.68 4.29 3.73
CA TYR A 48 13.49 3.11 3.47
C TYR A 48 13.63 2.87 1.98
N ASN A 49 14.88 2.88 1.49
CA ASN A 49 15.17 2.44 0.13
C ASN A 49 15.22 0.90 0.12
N LEU A 50 14.23 0.26 -0.51
CA LEU A 50 14.14 -1.20 -0.55
C LEU A 50 15.33 -1.88 -1.26
N GLN A 51 16.02 -1.17 -2.18
CA GLN A 51 17.25 -1.67 -2.82
C GLN A 51 18.44 -1.74 -1.85
N LYS A 52 18.37 -1.00 -0.74
CA LYS A 52 19.36 -0.96 0.34
C LYS A 52 18.63 -1.06 1.69
N SER A 53 17.77 -2.07 1.81
CA SER A 53 16.93 -2.24 2.99
C SER A 53 17.76 -2.67 4.20
N PRO A 54 17.42 -2.18 5.41
CA PRO A 54 18.05 -2.66 6.62
C PRO A 54 17.64 -4.13 6.89
N LYS A 55 18.54 -4.90 7.50
CA LYS A 55 18.32 -6.34 7.74
C LYS A 55 17.08 -6.62 8.60
N ASN A 56 16.71 -5.67 9.47
CA ASN A 56 15.59 -5.76 10.38
C ASN A 56 14.30 -5.09 9.84
N LEU A 57 14.23 -4.81 8.53
CA LEU A 57 13.05 -4.15 7.94
C LEU A 57 11.77 -4.98 8.15
N LYS A 58 11.87 -6.31 8.11
CA LYS A 58 10.73 -7.20 8.36
C LYS A 58 10.18 -6.99 9.78
N GLU A 59 11.05 -6.97 10.78
CA GLU A 59 10.68 -6.76 12.19
C GLU A 59 10.11 -5.35 12.41
N MET A 60 10.69 -4.34 11.77
CA MET A 60 10.18 -2.95 11.79
C MET A 60 8.77 -2.87 11.17
N LEU A 61 8.57 -3.51 10.03
CA LEU A 61 7.26 -3.58 9.37
C LEU A 61 6.25 -4.37 10.20
N LEU A 62 6.64 -5.43 10.90
CA LEU A 62 5.73 -6.16 11.77
C LEU A 62 5.39 -5.39 13.06
N GLY A 63 6.22 -4.41 13.45
CA GLY A 63 5.89 -3.42 14.48
C GLY A 63 4.72 -2.48 14.11
N PHE A 64 4.18 -2.59 12.89
CA PHE A 64 3.01 -1.85 12.37
C PHE A 64 1.81 -1.85 13.31
N GLU A 65 1.61 -2.91 14.11
CA GLU A 65 0.50 -2.98 15.07
C GLU A 65 0.51 -1.85 16.13
N MET A 66 1.58 -1.06 16.23
CA MET A 66 1.64 0.12 17.11
C MET A 66 0.93 1.37 16.55
N GLY A 67 0.27 1.31 15.39
CA GLY A 67 -0.56 2.40 14.86
C GLY A 67 0.15 3.36 13.90
N SER A 68 1.27 2.95 13.31
CA SER A 68 1.98 3.73 12.29
C SER A 68 1.30 3.65 10.92
N LEU A 69 1.47 4.70 10.10
CA LEU A 69 1.00 4.74 8.71
C LEU A 69 2.14 4.48 7.73
N PHE A 70 1.86 3.74 6.67
CA PHE A 70 2.88 3.31 5.72
C PHE A 70 2.45 3.62 4.29
N GLY A 71 3.37 4.24 3.55
CA GLY A 71 3.24 4.48 2.12
C GLY A 71 4.43 3.89 1.37
N CYS A 72 4.22 3.53 0.11
CA CYS A 72 5.29 3.10 -0.77
C CYS A 72 5.07 3.63 -2.19
N SER A 73 6.14 3.71 -2.97
CA SER A 73 6.10 4.15 -4.36
C SER A 73 7.21 3.48 -5.17
N ILE A 74 7.05 3.48 -6.50
CA ILE A 74 8.06 2.99 -7.42
C ILE A 74 8.67 4.17 -8.16
N LYS A 75 10.00 4.31 -8.15
CA LYS A 75 10.68 5.37 -8.90
C LYS A 75 10.55 5.15 -10.42
N GLY A 76 10.31 6.23 -11.17
CA GLY A 76 10.26 6.23 -12.64
C GLY A 76 8.91 6.67 -13.18
N VAL A 77 8.70 6.55 -14.48
CA VAL A 77 7.46 7.00 -15.16
C VAL A 77 6.82 5.83 -15.91
N GLY A 78 5.49 5.83 -15.96
CA GLY A 78 4.68 4.84 -16.68
C GLY A 78 4.27 3.65 -15.83
N GLU A 79 3.66 2.68 -16.48
CA GLU A 79 3.19 1.43 -15.87
C GLU A 79 4.26 0.33 -15.97
N THR A 80 4.32 -0.57 -14.99
CA THR A 80 5.11 -1.80 -15.06
C THR A 80 4.35 -2.87 -15.83
N SER A 81 5.06 -3.88 -16.34
CA SER A 81 4.42 -5.08 -16.90
C SER A 81 3.59 -5.86 -15.89
N SER A 82 3.77 -5.58 -14.59
CA SER A 82 3.05 -6.20 -13.49
C SER A 82 1.80 -5.44 -13.04
N GLY A 83 1.36 -4.42 -13.81
CA GLY A 83 0.15 -3.63 -13.54
C GLY A 83 0.34 -2.46 -12.55
N LEU A 84 1.56 -2.21 -12.07
CA LEU A 84 1.83 -1.14 -11.09
C LEU A 84 2.25 0.15 -11.79
N ILE A 85 1.71 1.27 -11.34
CA ILE A 85 2.07 2.62 -11.80
C ILE A 85 3.31 3.12 -11.04
N LYS A 86 4.28 3.67 -11.77
CA LYS A 86 5.47 4.34 -11.23
C LYS A 86 5.20 5.82 -10.94
N SER A 87 5.96 6.41 -10.02
CA SER A 87 5.71 7.73 -9.43
C SER A 87 4.27 7.90 -8.93
N HIS A 88 3.73 6.80 -8.39
CA HIS A 88 2.41 6.74 -7.78
C HIS A 88 2.52 6.25 -6.34
N ALA A 89 1.76 6.87 -5.44
CA ALA A 89 1.75 6.52 -4.03
C ALA A 89 0.72 5.43 -3.76
N TYR A 90 1.15 4.35 -3.14
CA TYR A 90 0.30 3.29 -2.61
C TYR A 90 0.32 3.35 -1.08
N SER A 91 -0.81 3.07 -0.45
CA SER A 91 -0.87 2.87 1.01
C SER A 91 -0.65 1.40 1.35
N ILE A 92 0.07 1.09 2.42
CA ILE A 92 0.13 -0.27 2.95
C ILE A 92 -0.94 -0.39 4.04
N THR A 93 -1.96 -1.20 3.81
CA THR A 93 -3.17 -1.32 4.64
C THR A 93 -3.23 -2.63 5.42
N GLY A 94 -2.23 -3.49 5.27
CA GLY A 94 -2.11 -4.75 5.99
C GLY A 94 -0.75 -5.38 5.79
N ILE A 95 -0.29 -6.10 6.81
CA ILE A 95 0.98 -6.81 6.81
C ILE A 95 0.74 -8.16 7.45
N CYS A 96 1.21 -9.24 6.84
CA CYS A 96 1.13 -10.56 7.44
C CYS A 96 2.30 -11.45 7.02
N VAL A 97 2.49 -12.54 7.75
CA VAL A 97 3.46 -13.58 7.42
C VAL A 97 2.71 -14.86 7.14
N VAL A 98 2.93 -15.44 5.97
CA VAL A 98 2.36 -16.73 5.57
C VAL A 98 3.47 -17.73 5.27
N LYS A 99 3.19 -19.02 5.43
CA LYS A 99 4.12 -20.08 5.03
C LYS A 99 4.23 -20.14 3.51
N ASP A 100 5.42 -20.41 3.00
CA ASP A 100 5.61 -20.59 1.56
C ASP A 100 4.85 -21.85 1.09
N PRO A 101 4.06 -21.77 0.01
CA PRO A 101 3.29 -22.91 -0.51
C PRO A 101 4.18 -24.07 -0.98
N THR A 102 5.43 -23.77 -1.35
CA THR A 102 6.39 -24.72 -1.93
C THR A 102 7.44 -25.19 -0.92
N ASP A 103 7.71 -24.40 0.13
CA ASP A 103 8.65 -24.74 1.19
C ASP A 103 8.15 -24.28 2.58
N THR A 104 7.54 -25.19 3.33
CA THR A 104 6.99 -24.91 4.67
C THR A 104 8.03 -24.42 5.71
N LYS A 105 9.34 -24.54 5.43
CA LYS A 105 10.39 -23.98 6.28
C LYS A 105 10.64 -22.49 6.02
N LYS A 106 10.08 -21.95 4.94
CA LYS A 106 10.21 -20.56 4.54
C LYS A 106 8.92 -19.79 4.80
N ASP A 107 9.09 -18.56 5.24
CA ASP A 107 8.01 -17.61 5.44
C ASP A 107 8.04 -16.52 4.36
N ASN A 108 6.86 -16.16 3.86
CA ASN A 108 6.65 -15.02 2.97
C ASN A 108 6.04 -13.87 3.76
N LEU A 109 6.66 -12.69 3.69
CA LEU A 109 6.10 -11.44 4.19
C LEU A 109 5.18 -10.88 3.10
N LEU A 110 3.88 -10.81 3.39
CA LEU A 110 2.91 -10.21 2.49
C LEU A 110 2.52 -8.82 2.98
N LEU A 111 2.38 -7.90 2.04
CA LEU A 111 1.86 -6.57 2.24
C LEU A 111 0.56 -6.45 1.46
N ARG A 112 -0.50 -5.93 2.08
CA ARG A 112 -1.69 -5.47 1.39
C ARG A 112 -1.48 -4.01 1.02
N LEU A 113 -1.43 -3.74 -0.28
CA LEU A 113 -1.28 -2.38 -0.82
C LEU A 113 -2.62 -1.90 -1.34
N ARG A 114 -2.84 -0.60 -1.27
CA ARG A 114 -3.99 0.09 -1.84
C ARG A 114 -3.54 1.17 -2.82
N ASN A 115 -3.99 1.04 -4.06
CA ASN A 115 -3.99 2.12 -5.04
C ASN A 115 -5.14 3.10 -4.70
N PRO A 116 -4.85 4.37 -4.35
CA PRO A 116 -5.88 5.33 -3.93
C PRO A 116 -6.87 5.70 -5.05
N TRP A 117 -6.55 5.46 -6.32
CA TRP A 117 -7.51 5.65 -7.42
C TRP A 117 -8.61 4.59 -7.41
N GLY A 118 -8.34 3.43 -6.77
CA GLY A 118 -9.29 2.33 -6.72
C GLY A 118 -9.70 1.88 -8.11
N ASP A 119 -8.77 1.84 -9.04
CA ASP A 119 -9.00 1.38 -10.40
C ASP A 119 -8.28 0.04 -10.64
N LYS A 120 -8.42 -0.47 -11.87
CA LYS A 120 -7.91 -1.78 -12.29
C LYS A 120 -6.38 -1.94 -12.25
N HIS A 121 -5.61 -0.92 -11.88
CA HIS A 121 -4.15 -1.00 -11.81
C HIS A 121 -3.73 -1.66 -10.50
N GLU A 122 -3.91 -2.99 -10.47
CA GLU A 122 -3.59 -3.87 -9.36
C GLU A 122 -2.42 -4.79 -9.72
N TRP A 123 -1.76 -5.33 -8.69
CA TRP A 123 -0.71 -6.32 -8.88
C TRP A 123 -1.26 -7.59 -9.54
N ASN A 124 -0.58 -8.06 -10.59
CA ASN A 124 -0.99 -9.25 -11.35
C ASN A 124 -0.03 -10.46 -11.20
N GLY A 125 0.90 -10.40 -10.24
CA GLY A 125 1.88 -11.47 -10.01
C GLY A 125 1.50 -12.38 -8.85
N ALA A 126 2.50 -13.04 -8.27
CA ALA A 126 2.33 -13.95 -7.12
C ALA A 126 1.62 -13.25 -5.95
N TRP A 127 0.60 -13.89 -5.39
CA TRP A 127 -0.28 -13.37 -4.34
C TRP A 127 -1.26 -12.27 -4.76
N SER A 128 -1.37 -11.95 -6.05
CA SER A 128 -2.52 -11.20 -6.57
C SER A 128 -3.85 -11.89 -6.23
N ASP A 129 -4.97 -11.18 -6.41
CA ASP A 129 -6.29 -11.65 -5.99
C ASP A 129 -6.68 -13.02 -6.57
N GLN A 130 -6.31 -13.29 -7.81
CA GLN A 130 -6.61 -14.55 -8.51
C GLN A 130 -5.43 -15.54 -8.50
N SER A 131 -4.39 -15.25 -7.72
CA SER A 131 -3.16 -16.04 -7.71
C SER A 131 -3.38 -17.44 -7.12
N PRO A 132 -2.83 -18.50 -7.73
CA PRO A 132 -2.99 -19.88 -7.25
C PRO A 132 -2.37 -20.13 -5.87
N GLU A 133 -1.42 -19.30 -5.42
CA GLU A 133 -0.77 -19.34 -4.12
C GLU A 133 -1.78 -19.33 -2.97
N TRP A 134 -2.90 -18.61 -3.13
CA TRP A 134 -3.98 -18.58 -2.16
C TRP A 134 -4.63 -19.95 -1.94
N LYS A 135 -4.52 -20.90 -2.86
CA LYS A 135 -5.06 -22.27 -2.67
C LYS A 135 -4.38 -23.02 -1.53
N SER A 136 -3.16 -22.65 -1.17
CA SER A 136 -2.41 -23.24 -0.06
C SER A 136 -2.82 -22.70 1.31
N ILE A 137 -3.57 -21.59 1.35
CA ILE A 137 -3.99 -20.93 2.59
C ILE A 137 -5.40 -21.38 2.96
N SER A 138 -5.62 -21.67 4.25
CA SER A 138 -6.92 -22.07 4.77
C SER A 138 -7.96 -20.95 4.58
N GLN A 139 -9.24 -21.31 4.42
CA GLN A 139 -10.29 -20.29 4.31
C GLN A 139 -10.35 -19.40 5.56
N GLN A 140 -10.18 -19.99 6.74
CA GLN A 140 -10.15 -19.26 8.01
C GLN A 140 -9.05 -18.18 8.04
N ASP A 141 -7.86 -18.49 7.51
CA ASP A 141 -6.77 -17.51 7.49
C ASP A 141 -7.00 -16.45 6.41
N LYS A 142 -7.58 -16.79 5.26
CA LYS A 142 -8.00 -15.78 4.27
C LYS A 142 -9.01 -14.79 4.84
N ASP A 143 -9.98 -15.29 5.61
CA ASP A 143 -11.01 -14.46 6.25
C ASP A 143 -10.36 -13.53 7.29
N LYS A 144 -9.41 -14.03 8.10
CA LYS A 144 -8.63 -13.19 9.04
C LYS A 144 -7.79 -12.13 8.34
N LEU A 145 -7.21 -12.47 7.19
CA LEU A 145 -6.46 -11.52 6.37
C LEU A 145 -7.38 -10.48 5.71
N GLY A 146 -8.70 -10.73 5.66
CA GLY A 146 -9.64 -9.91 4.92
C GLY A 146 -9.30 -9.91 3.43
N LEU A 147 -8.93 -11.08 2.89
CA LEU A 147 -8.73 -11.25 1.46
C LEU A 147 -10.06 -11.00 0.75
N LYS A 148 -10.10 -9.95 -0.07
CA LYS A 148 -11.18 -9.66 -1.00
C LYS A 148 -10.66 -9.91 -2.41
N ILE A 149 -11.55 -10.39 -3.27
CA ILE A 149 -11.27 -10.56 -4.71
C ILE A 149 -12.19 -9.58 -5.41
N GLU A 150 -11.74 -8.34 -5.49
CA GLU A 150 -12.53 -7.21 -6.00
C GLU A 150 -11.61 -6.28 -6.78
N HIS A 151 -12.14 -5.59 -7.79
CA HIS A 151 -11.39 -4.57 -8.53
C HIS A 151 -11.49 -3.23 -7.80
N ASP A 152 -10.99 -3.18 -6.57
CA ASP A 152 -11.14 -2.03 -5.68
C ASP A 152 -9.83 -1.24 -5.47
N GLY A 153 -8.74 -1.68 -6.09
CA GLY A 153 -7.39 -1.14 -5.97
C GLY A 153 -6.60 -1.69 -4.78
N GLU A 154 -7.17 -2.58 -3.95
CA GLU A 154 -6.44 -3.30 -2.91
C GLU A 154 -5.95 -4.67 -3.40
N PHE A 155 -4.69 -4.99 -3.13
CA PHE A 155 -4.11 -6.27 -3.52
C PHE A 155 -3.00 -6.68 -2.58
N TRP A 156 -2.71 -7.98 -2.52
CA TRP A 156 -1.59 -8.52 -1.77
C TRP A 156 -0.34 -8.68 -2.64
N PHE A 157 0.81 -8.43 -2.03
CA PHE A 157 2.11 -8.49 -2.67
C PHE A 157 3.13 -9.13 -1.73
N VAL A 158 3.97 -10.04 -2.25
CA VAL A 158 5.07 -10.64 -1.47
C VAL A 158 6.30 -9.74 -1.48
N LEU A 159 6.69 -9.22 -0.32
CA LEU A 159 7.95 -8.49 -0.17
C LEU A 159 9.10 -9.48 -0.04
N ARG A 160 9.97 -9.48 -1.05
CA ARG A 160 11.24 -10.22 -1.02
C ARG A 160 12.37 -9.26 -0.68
N LEU A 161 12.92 -9.43 0.52
CA LEU A 161 14.14 -8.74 0.95
C LEU A 161 15.35 -9.57 0.50
N ASN A 162 16.41 -8.88 0.05
CA ASN A 162 17.66 -9.49 -0.38
C ASN A 162 18.57 -9.84 0.80
#